data_AF-A0A7C1QVJ5-F1
#
_entry.id   AF-A0A7C1QVJ5-F1
#
_cell.length_a   1.000
_cell.length_b   1.000
_cell.length_c   1.000
_cell.angle_alpha   90.00
_cell.angle_beta   90.00
_cell.angle_gamma   90.00
#
_symmetry.space_group_name_H-M   'P 1'
#
loop_
_entity.id
_entity.type
_entity.pdbx_description
1 polymer ?
#
loop_
_entity_poly.entity_id
_entity_poly.type
_entity_poly.pdbx_seq_one_letter_code
_entity_poly.pdbx_strand_id
1 'polypeptide(L)'
;MANIKKEDLAREIKNRQKYLEGVRSPWEDLWQDIADHFLFRREDIRGDNQQGETQGTKSYDGTPASSLNLFTNGIHGNFFNPAIQWFIQRLHRSMKPLENIPEVRLWLQDVQEALYSAFQNSNFYSKIHQFIKDGGSIGTAVITLEEDIASGRLVFHTLHPKEAYIADDQFGRVDTLFRKTMLTARKAHQRFNKDNFTPALLNSIEKNPYKEFEFIHAVYPREDFDDRKLSVTNKKYASVWMESKGTSILKESGYDRFPYMVWRYEVTGNETYGRSPASDALVEAKGLSVIGKSLLRAAEMSVDPAMNVPTEMKGRVRLVPHGMNYVGSDYNRIIKPVTQGINYPIALDREDKKREIIEKHFHIDFFLMIARSERQMTAREVIEKAGEKATVLGAAIGDLTTASNEIMDYTFDIEYA
;
A
#
# COMPACT_ATOMS: atom_id res chain seq x y z
N MET A 1 21.30 -31.73 21.22
CA MET A 1 21.05 -30.46 21.93
C MET A 1 20.76 -29.29 20.99
N ALA A 2 21.46 -29.12 19.87
CA ALA A 2 21.19 -28.02 18.91
C ALA A 2 19.81 -28.12 18.20
N ASN A 3 19.34 -29.32 17.82
CA ASN A 3 18.02 -29.49 17.19
C ASN A 3 16.84 -29.14 18.11
N ILE A 4 16.93 -29.50 19.39
CA ILE A 4 15.88 -29.21 20.39
C ILE A 4 15.69 -27.68 20.53
N LYS A 5 16.80 -26.91 20.58
CA LYS A 5 16.74 -25.44 20.61
C LYS A 5 16.10 -24.83 19.35
N LYS A 6 16.31 -25.42 18.17
CA LYS A 6 15.71 -24.93 16.92
C LYS A 6 14.22 -25.24 16.81
N GLU A 7 13.77 -26.39 17.32
CA GLU A 7 12.35 -26.75 17.37
C GLU A 7 11.58 -25.87 18.37
N ASP A 8 12.20 -25.56 19.52
CA ASP A 8 11.62 -24.63 20.49
C ASP A 8 11.52 -23.21 19.91
N LEU A 9 12.56 -22.73 19.24
CA LEU A 9 12.54 -21.44 18.53
C LEU A 9 11.48 -21.42 17.42
N ALA A 10 11.34 -22.48 16.62
CA ALA A 10 10.29 -22.58 15.61
C ALA A 10 8.88 -22.50 16.22
N ARG A 11 8.67 -23.13 17.37
CA ARG A 11 7.39 -23.05 18.11
C ARG A 11 7.13 -21.64 18.62
N GLU A 12 8.15 -20.97 19.13
CA GLU A 12 8.08 -19.59 19.59
C GLU A 12 7.71 -18.63 18.45
N ILE A 13 8.37 -18.73 17.29
CA ILE A 13 8.05 -17.91 16.11
C ILE A 13 6.61 -18.10 15.66
N LYS A 14 6.08 -19.33 15.66
CA LYS A 14 4.67 -19.57 15.35
C LYS A 14 3.72 -18.94 16.36
N ASN A 15 4.04 -18.99 17.65
CA ASN A 15 3.23 -18.38 18.69
C ASN A 15 3.21 -16.85 18.56
N ARG A 16 4.38 -16.23 18.33
CA ARG A 16 4.50 -14.79 18.07
C ARG A 16 3.75 -14.39 16.80
N GLN A 17 3.89 -15.13 15.71
CA GLN A 17 3.15 -14.91 14.46
C GLN A 17 1.63 -14.92 14.70
N LYS A 18 1.12 -15.93 15.41
CA LYS A 18 -0.32 -16.05 15.71
C LYS A 18 -0.82 -14.89 16.58
N TYR A 19 0.01 -14.42 17.50
CA TYR A 19 -0.31 -13.24 18.30
C TYR A 19 -0.43 -11.97 17.44
N LEU A 20 0.55 -11.73 16.56
CA LEU A 20 0.52 -10.58 15.65
C LEU A 20 -0.65 -10.63 14.67
N GLU A 21 -1.06 -11.83 14.21
CA GLU A 21 -2.29 -12.03 13.45
C GLU A 21 -3.54 -11.59 14.24
N GLY A 22 -3.60 -11.93 15.54
CA GLY A 22 -4.69 -11.50 16.41
C GLY A 22 -4.76 -9.98 16.58
N VAL A 23 -3.61 -9.32 16.69
CA VAL A 23 -3.52 -7.84 16.77
C VAL A 23 -3.97 -7.18 15.47
N ARG A 24 -3.62 -7.77 14.31
CA ARG A 24 -3.97 -7.24 13.00
C ARG A 24 -5.41 -7.52 12.57
N SER A 25 -6.01 -8.62 13.02
CA SER A 25 -7.33 -9.07 12.56
C SER A 25 -8.43 -7.99 12.54
N PRO A 26 -8.56 -7.08 13.53
CA PRO A 26 -9.55 -6.00 13.48
C PRO A 26 -9.35 -4.99 12.32
N TRP A 27 -8.13 -4.88 11.80
CA TRP A 27 -7.77 -3.97 10.71
C TRP A 27 -8.11 -4.52 9.33
N GLU A 28 -8.22 -5.84 9.19
CA GLU A 28 -8.40 -6.50 7.89
C GLU A 28 -9.76 -6.17 7.25
N ASP A 29 -10.79 -5.93 8.06
CA ASP A 29 -12.09 -5.43 7.59
C ASP A 29 -11.99 -4.03 6.99
N LEU A 30 -11.34 -3.11 7.74
CA LEU A 30 -11.12 -1.74 7.28
C LEU A 30 -10.27 -1.70 6.01
N TRP A 31 -9.18 -2.48 5.97
CA TRP A 31 -8.27 -2.53 4.83
C TRP A 31 -8.95 -3.10 3.59
N GLN A 32 -9.79 -4.12 3.74
CA GLN A 32 -10.56 -4.66 2.61
C GLN A 32 -11.52 -3.60 2.06
N ASP A 33 -12.26 -2.90 2.92
CA ASP A 33 -13.17 -1.82 2.51
C ASP A 33 -12.44 -0.68 1.78
N ILE A 34 -11.24 -0.31 2.25
CA ILE A 34 -10.39 0.66 1.57
C ILE A 34 -9.93 0.12 0.22
N ALA A 35 -9.51 -1.14 0.15
CA ALA A 35 -8.97 -1.71 -1.07
C ALA A 35 -10.05 -1.84 -2.18
N ASP A 36 -11.29 -2.16 -1.79
CA ASP A 36 -12.46 -2.25 -2.65
C ASP A 36 -12.85 -0.91 -3.31
N HIS A 37 -12.47 0.22 -2.70
CA HIS A 37 -12.84 1.57 -3.18
C HIS A 37 -11.65 2.39 -3.71
N PHE A 38 -10.44 2.19 -3.18
CA PHE A 38 -9.26 3.01 -3.51
C PHE A 38 -8.13 2.20 -4.17
N LEU A 39 -7.88 0.96 -3.72
CA LEU A 39 -6.67 0.19 -4.05
C LEU A 39 -6.96 -1.09 -4.87
N PHE A 40 -7.63 -0.95 -6.01
CA PHE A 40 -8.08 -2.10 -6.82
C PHE A 40 -6.97 -3.12 -7.14
N ARG A 41 -5.76 -2.65 -7.49
CA ARG A 41 -4.63 -3.52 -7.88
C ARG A 41 -4.12 -4.43 -6.74
N ARG A 42 -4.48 -4.13 -5.49
CA ARG A 42 -4.11 -4.89 -4.28
C ARG A 42 -5.34 -5.12 -3.40
N GLU A 43 -6.49 -5.28 -4.04
CA GLU A 43 -7.80 -5.52 -3.39
C GLU A 43 -7.78 -6.80 -2.52
N ASP A 44 -6.92 -7.76 -2.86
CA ASP A 44 -6.81 -9.02 -2.13
C ASP A 44 -6.05 -8.88 -0.80
N ILE A 45 -6.72 -8.35 0.24
CA ILE A 45 -6.15 -8.26 1.59
C ILE A 45 -6.29 -9.60 2.34
N ARG A 46 -7.35 -10.37 2.08
CA ARG A 46 -7.66 -11.62 2.81
C ARG A 46 -7.08 -12.88 2.18
N GLY A 47 -6.70 -12.84 0.90
CA GLY A 47 -6.21 -14.03 0.18
C GLY A 47 -7.33 -14.88 -0.42
N ASP A 48 -8.55 -14.35 -0.53
CA ASP A 48 -9.73 -15.08 -1.01
C ASP A 48 -9.91 -14.95 -2.53
N ASN A 49 -9.29 -13.95 -3.17
CA ASN A 49 -9.53 -13.66 -4.58
C ASN A 49 -8.66 -14.53 -5.51
N GLN A 50 -9.23 -14.96 -6.63
CA GLN A 50 -8.47 -15.66 -7.66
C GLN A 50 -7.66 -14.67 -8.50
N GLN A 51 -6.41 -15.01 -8.81
CA GLN A 51 -5.58 -14.19 -9.68
C GLN A 51 -6.23 -14.03 -11.06
N GLY A 52 -6.36 -12.78 -11.53
CA GLY A 52 -6.94 -12.44 -12.83
C GLY A 52 -8.44 -12.12 -12.79
N GLU A 53 -9.07 -12.15 -11.63
CA GLU A 53 -10.46 -11.68 -11.46
C GLU A 53 -10.60 -10.17 -11.70
N THR A 54 -11.80 -9.75 -12.11
CA THR A 54 -12.15 -8.33 -12.24
C THR A 54 -12.11 -7.66 -10.87
N GLN A 55 -11.36 -6.57 -10.76
CA GLN A 55 -11.17 -5.81 -9.52
C GLN A 55 -12.08 -4.57 -9.47
N GLY A 56 -12.30 -4.05 -8.26
CA GLY A 56 -13.02 -2.79 -8.04
C GLY A 56 -14.52 -2.88 -8.33
N THR A 57 -15.11 -4.08 -8.26
CA THR A 57 -16.51 -4.35 -8.60
C THR A 57 -17.52 -3.62 -7.69
N LYS A 58 -17.08 -3.18 -6.52
CA LYS A 58 -17.89 -2.44 -5.54
C LYS A 58 -17.86 -0.92 -5.74
N SER A 59 -16.98 -0.40 -6.60
CA SER A 59 -16.89 1.03 -6.89
C SER A 59 -17.75 1.40 -8.10
N TYR A 60 -18.66 2.36 -7.92
CA TYR A 60 -19.47 2.91 -9.02
C TYR A 60 -18.99 4.30 -9.47
N ASP A 61 -17.91 4.81 -8.86
CA ASP A 61 -17.29 6.09 -9.20
C ASP A 61 -15.75 5.95 -9.16
N GLY A 62 -15.05 6.61 -10.09
CA GLY A 62 -13.59 6.52 -10.23
C GLY A 62 -12.81 7.54 -9.39
N THR A 63 -13.47 8.51 -8.78
CA THR A 63 -12.88 9.62 -8.00
C THR A 63 -12.01 9.12 -6.85
N PRO A 64 -12.41 8.13 -6.03
CA PRO A 64 -11.57 7.64 -4.93
C PRO A 64 -10.21 7.10 -5.41
N ALA A 65 -10.23 6.19 -6.40
CA ALA A 65 -9.01 5.62 -6.98
C ALA A 65 -8.16 6.67 -7.72
N SER A 66 -8.81 7.61 -8.42
CA SER A 66 -8.13 8.73 -9.08
C SER A 66 -7.43 9.64 -8.07
N SER A 67 -8.09 9.95 -6.95
CA SER A 67 -7.57 10.79 -5.88
C SER A 67 -6.32 10.19 -5.24
N LEU A 68 -6.35 8.88 -4.94
CA LEU A 68 -5.18 8.16 -4.45
C LEU A 68 -4.03 8.19 -5.46
N ASN A 69 -4.30 8.03 -6.76
CA ASN A 69 -3.27 8.10 -7.80
C ASN A 69 -2.67 9.49 -7.93
N LEU A 70 -3.48 10.55 -7.85
CA LEU A 70 -3.01 11.94 -7.89
C LEU A 70 -2.16 12.27 -6.66
N PHE A 71 -2.57 11.84 -5.47
CA PHE A 71 -1.76 11.94 -4.26
C PHE A 71 -0.42 11.22 -4.42
N THR A 72 -0.44 9.97 -4.89
CA THR A 72 0.77 9.16 -5.07
C THR A 72 1.73 9.80 -6.09
N ASN A 73 1.19 10.28 -7.22
CA ASN A 73 1.97 10.99 -8.24
C ASN A 73 2.54 12.31 -7.70
N GLY A 74 1.75 13.03 -6.92
CA GLY A 74 2.14 14.27 -6.26
C GLY A 74 3.33 14.07 -5.33
N ILE A 75 3.23 13.11 -4.40
CA ILE A 75 4.34 12.78 -3.50
C ILE A 75 5.55 12.27 -4.29
N HIS A 76 5.37 11.32 -5.20
CA HIS A 76 6.49 10.77 -5.98
C HIS A 76 7.22 11.85 -6.79
N GLY A 77 6.48 12.72 -7.47
CA GLY A 77 7.04 13.79 -8.31
C GLY A 77 7.70 14.94 -7.52
N ASN A 78 7.35 15.13 -6.25
CA ASN A 78 7.95 16.18 -5.42
C ASN A 78 9.07 15.66 -4.51
N PHE A 79 8.99 14.42 -4.03
CA PHE A 79 9.91 13.87 -3.02
C PHE A 79 10.91 12.86 -3.58
N PHE A 80 10.60 12.17 -4.67
CA PHE A 80 11.42 11.07 -5.20
C PHE A 80 11.63 11.19 -6.71
N ASN A 81 11.61 12.41 -7.24
CA ASN A 81 11.73 12.63 -8.66
C ASN A 81 13.18 12.37 -9.14
N PRO A 82 13.43 11.36 -9.99
CA PRO A 82 14.77 11.03 -10.47
C PRO A 82 15.40 12.13 -11.34
N ALA A 83 14.61 13.06 -11.87
CA ALA A 83 15.10 14.15 -12.72
C ALA A 83 15.78 15.28 -11.93
N ILE A 84 15.64 15.30 -10.60
CA ILE A 84 16.24 16.32 -9.72
C ILE A 84 16.99 15.64 -8.57
N GLN A 85 17.92 16.38 -7.94
CA GLN A 85 18.55 15.93 -6.70
C GLN A 85 17.58 16.16 -5.53
N TRP A 86 16.79 15.12 -5.22
CA TRP A 86 15.78 15.12 -4.17
C TRP A 86 16.31 14.88 -2.74
N PHE A 87 17.60 14.56 -2.55
CA PHE A 87 18.25 14.49 -1.24
C PHE A 87 19.67 15.02 -1.31
N ILE A 88 20.19 15.46 -0.16
CA ILE A 88 21.56 15.97 -0.04
C ILE A 88 22.20 15.33 1.18
N GLN A 89 23.44 14.86 1.02
CA GLN A 89 24.22 14.34 2.15
C GLN A 89 24.82 15.49 2.97
N ARG A 90 24.60 15.42 4.29
CA ARG A 90 25.05 16.41 5.26
C ARG A 90 25.53 15.70 6.51
N LEU A 91 26.53 16.27 7.18
CA LEU A 91 26.95 15.78 8.47
C LEU A 91 25.94 16.14 9.54
N HIS A 92 25.88 15.32 10.58
CA HIS A 92 25.12 15.63 11.78
C HIS A 92 25.51 17.00 12.33
N ARG A 93 24.56 17.70 12.96
CA ARG A 93 24.73 19.08 13.45
C ARG A 93 26.00 19.29 14.27
N SER A 94 26.39 18.32 15.09
CA SER A 94 27.62 18.36 15.91
C SER A 94 28.91 18.37 15.10
N MET A 95 28.90 17.80 13.89
CA MET A 95 30.05 17.68 13.00
C MET A 95 30.00 18.65 11.82
N LYS A 96 28.94 19.48 11.72
CA LYS A 96 28.76 20.47 10.65
C LYS A 96 29.98 21.37 10.39
N PRO A 97 30.79 21.80 11.38
CA PRO A 97 32.00 22.58 11.11
C PRO A 97 33.02 21.86 10.21
N LEU A 98 33.01 20.53 10.16
CA LEU A 98 33.87 19.73 9.29
C LEU A 98 33.50 19.88 7.81
N GLU A 99 32.27 20.28 7.47
CA GLU A 99 31.88 20.57 6.09
C GLU A 99 32.62 21.79 5.50
N ASN A 100 33.35 22.56 6.31
CA ASN A 100 34.22 23.62 5.80
C ASN A 100 35.51 23.05 5.18
N ILE A 101 35.87 21.80 5.50
CA ILE A 101 37.04 21.11 4.97
C ILE A 101 36.69 20.62 3.55
N PRO A 102 37.44 21.04 2.50
CA PRO A 102 37.15 20.68 1.12
C PRO A 102 37.03 19.17 0.88
N GLU A 103 37.90 18.38 1.49
CA GLU A 103 37.97 16.93 1.37
C GLU A 103 36.70 16.26 1.92
N VAL A 104 36.15 16.77 3.02
CA VAL A 104 34.91 16.28 3.62
C VAL A 104 33.72 16.53 2.67
N ARG A 105 33.67 17.70 2.03
CA ARG A 105 32.60 17.99 1.06
C ARG A 105 32.70 17.13 -0.18
N LEU A 106 33.91 16.91 -0.69
CA LEU A 106 34.13 16.02 -1.84
C LEU A 106 33.66 14.61 -1.50
N TRP A 107 34.02 14.08 -0.33
CA TRP A 107 33.55 12.78 0.12
C TRP A 107 32.01 12.72 0.25
N LEU A 108 31.35 13.73 0.83
CA LEU A 108 29.89 13.77 0.91
C LEU A 108 29.23 13.80 -0.48
N GLN A 109 29.83 14.51 -1.43
CA GLN A 109 29.37 14.53 -2.81
C GLN A 109 29.54 13.17 -3.48
N ASP A 110 30.69 12.52 -3.31
CA ASP A 110 30.96 11.18 -3.84
C ASP A 110 29.96 10.15 -3.30
N VAL A 111 29.68 10.20 -1.99
CA VAL A 111 28.66 9.35 -1.35
C VAL A 111 27.27 9.61 -1.91
N GLN A 112 26.91 10.89 -2.08
CA GLN A 112 25.62 11.25 -2.66
C GLN A 112 25.48 10.73 -4.10
N GLU A 113 26.51 10.89 -4.93
CA GLU A 113 26.55 10.39 -6.31
C GLU A 113 26.46 8.86 -6.38
N ALA A 114 27.18 8.15 -5.49
CA ALA A 114 27.10 6.70 -5.38
C ALA A 114 25.70 6.22 -5.04
N LEU A 115 25.04 6.83 -4.05
CA LEU A 115 23.66 6.50 -3.69
C LEU A 115 22.67 6.79 -4.83
N TYR A 116 22.83 7.91 -5.55
CA TYR A 116 22.02 8.18 -6.74
C TYR A 116 22.21 7.13 -7.82
N SER A 117 23.45 6.72 -8.07
CA SER A 117 23.78 5.64 -9.01
C SER A 117 23.12 4.33 -8.60
N ALA A 118 23.19 3.96 -7.33
CA ALA A 118 22.56 2.76 -6.79
C ALA A 118 21.03 2.79 -6.98
N PHE A 119 20.37 3.91 -6.67
CA PHE A 119 18.93 4.05 -6.89
C PHE A 119 18.54 3.99 -8.37
N GLN A 120 19.30 4.64 -9.25
CA GLN A 120 19.04 4.65 -10.71
C GLN A 120 19.25 3.28 -11.36
N ASN A 121 20.25 2.52 -10.90
CA ASN A 121 20.55 1.17 -11.41
C ASN A 121 19.65 0.07 -10.82
N SER A 122 18.85 0.42 -9.81
CA SER A 122 17.90 -0.47 -9.14
C SER A 122 16.47 -0.33 -9.70
N ASN A 123 15.51 -1.02 -9.08
CA ASN A 123 14.08 -0.85 -9.32
C ASN A 123 13.41 0.18 -8.36
N PHE A 124 14.19 0.97 -7.60
CA PHE A 124 13.70 1.84 -6.52
C PHE A 124 12.52 2.72 -6.92
N TYR A 125 12.67 3.54 -7.96
CA TYR A 125 11.63 4.50 -8.40
C TYR A 125 10.30 3.82 -8.80
N SER A 126 10.35 2.56 -9.24
CA SER A 126 9.13 1.79 -9.51
C SER A 126 8.45 1.27 -8.22
N LYS A 127 9.25 0.95 -7.19
CA LYS A 127 8.79 0.34 -5.94
C LYS A 127 8.34 1.37 -4.92
N ILE A 128 9.03 2.51 -4.85
CA ILE A 128 8.65 3.60 -3.98
C ILE A 128 7.27 4.17 -4.35
N HIS A 129 6.90 4.19 -5.64
CA HIS A 129 5.55 4.56 -6.06
C HIS A 129 4.46 3.66 -5.44
N GLN A 130 4.68 2.34 -5.42
CA GLN A 130 3.75 1.41 -4.76
C GLN A 130 3.75 1.58 -3.23
N PHE A 131 4.92 1.84 -2.64
CA PHE A 131 5.05 2.10 -1.20
C PHE A 131 4.26 3.35 -0.79
N ILE A 132 4.38 4.44 -1.56
CA ILE A 132 3.61 5.66 -1.33
C ILE A 132 2.11 5.38 -1.42
N LYS A 133 1.71 4.58 -2.41
CA LYS A 133 0.31 4.22 -2.63
C LYS A 133 -0.27 3.39 -1.49
N ASP A 134 0.50 2.44 -0.95
CA ASP A 134 0.08 1.65 0.21
C ASP A 134 -0.07 2.54 1.46
N GLY A 135 0.86 3.48 1.68
CA GLY A 135 0.80 4.40 2.82
C GLY A 135 -0.39 5.37 2.73
N GLY A 136 -0.65 5.92 1.55
CA GLY A 136 -1.82 6.77 1.32
C GLY A 136 -3.16 6.03 1.29
N SER A 137 -3.17 4.70 1.27
CA SER A 137 -4.40 3.88 1.25
C SER A 137 -4.58 3.05 2.52
N ILE A 138 -3.79 2.00 2.71
CA ILE A 138 -3.89 1.12 3.88
C ILE A 138 -3.39 1.83 5.15
N GLY A 139 -2.55 2.85 5.02
CA GLY A 139 -1.98 3.62 6.13
C GLY A 139 -0.66 3.07 6.63
N THR A 140 -0.34 1.81 6.33
CA THR A 140 0.95 1.19 6.63
C THR A 140 1.57 0.60 5.36
N ALA A 141 2.76 1.08 5.01
CA ALA A 141 3.54 0.61 3.88
C ALA A 141 4.87 0.02 4.36
N VAL A 142 5.33 -1.04 3.72
CA VAL A 142 6.61 -1.67 4.03
C VAL A 142 7.42 -1.86 2.76
N ILE A 143 8.66 -1.37 2.77
CA ILE A 143 9.64 -1.66 1.74
C ILE A 143 10.88 -2.29 2.38
N THR A 144 11.47 -3.25 1.68
CA THR A 144 12.73 -3.88 2.07
C THR A 144 13.66 -3.91 0.87
N LEU A 145 14.94 -4.11 1.14
CA LEU A 145 16.00 -4.11 0.16
C LEU A 145 16.79 -5.41 0.27
N GLU A 146 17.02 -6.05 -0.87
CA GLU A 146 17.90 -7.21 -1.01
C GLU A 146 18.95 -6.91 -2.08
N GLU A 147 20.14 -7.49 -1.93
CA GLU A 147 21.20 -7.41 -2.93
C GLU A 147 21.12 -8.62 -3.86
N ASP A 148 21.08 -8.39 -5.17
CA ASP A 148 21.29 -9.43 -6.17
C ASP A 148 22.79 -9.54 -6.48
N ILE A 149 23.47 -10.40 -5.74
CA ILE A 149 24.92 -10.65 -5.85
C ILE A 149 25.33 -11.01 -7.28
N ALA A 150 24.47 -11.68 -8.05
CA ALA A 150 24.82 -12.11 -9.40
C ALA A 150 24.87 -10.93 -10.39
N SER A 151 24.02 -9.91 -10.20
CA SER A 151 23.99 -8.73 -11.06
C SER A 151 24.68 -7.50 -10.44
N GLY A 152 25.05 -7.56 -9.17
CA GLY A 152 25.62 -6.44 -8.41
C GLY A 152 24.63 -5.28 -8.30
N ARG A 153 23.33 -5.58 -8.16
CA ARG A 153 22.26 -4.57 -8.10
C ARG A 153 21.41 -4.71 -6.86
N LEU A 154 20.97 -3.56 -6.38
CA LEU A 154 19.96 -3.46 -5.36
C LEU A 154 18.57 -3.79 -5.91
N VAL A 155 17.82 -4.59 -5.16
CA VAL A 155 16.44 -4.97 -5.48
C VAL A 155 15.53 -4.60 -4.32
N PHE A 156 14.69 -3.59 -4.57
CA PHE A 156 13.67 -3.15 -3.64
C PHE A 156 12.40 -4.01 -3.78
N HIS A 157 11.80 -4.32 -2.65
CA HIS A 157 10.57 -5.08 -2.53
C HIS A 157 9.57 -4.35 -1.63
N THR A 158 8.53 -3.80 -2.23
CA THR A 158 7.35 -3.31 -1.49
C THR A 158 6.48 -4.49 -1.13
N LEU A 159 6.34 -4.78 0.17
CA LEU A 159 5.56 -5.92 0.63
C LEU A 159 4.06 -5.68 0.41
N HIS A 160 3.30 -6.76 0.27
CA HIS A 160 1.85 -6.65 0.29
C HIS A 160 1.37 -6.46 1.73
N PRO A 161 0.41 -5.55 1.99
CA PRO A 161 -0.13 -5.36 3.34
C PRO A 161 -0.60 -6.67 3.98
N LYS A 162 -1.25 -7.55 3.20
CA LYS A 162 -1.64 -8.91 3.62
C LYS A 162 -0.51 -9.77 4.20
N GLU A 163 0.71 -9.55 3.74
CA GLU A 163 1.87 -10.37 4.12
C GLU A 163 2.54 -9.85 5.38
N ALA A 164 2.41 -8.56 5.72
CA ALA A 164 3.19 -7.91 6.76
C ALA A 164 2.45 -7.83 8.11
N TYR A 165 3.17 -8.18 9.17
CA TYR A 165 2.73 -8.12 10.57
C TYR A 165 3.80 -7.40 11.36
N ILE A 166 3.48 -6.27 11.99
CA ILE A 166 4.45 -5.40 12.63
C ILE A 166 4.21 -5.29 14.13
N ALA A 167 5.26 -4.98 14.88
CA ALA A 167 5.18 -4.53 16.26
C ALA A 167 6.21 -3.43 16.49
N ASP A 168 5.92 -2.55 17.45
CA ASP A 168 6.73 -1.41 17.82
C ASP A 168 7.38 -1.54 19.19
N ASP A 169 8.49 -0.82 19.35
CA ASP A 169 9.24 -0.72 20.59
C ASP A 169 8.55 0.24 21.59
N GLN A 170 9.17 0.40 22.76
CA GLN A 170 8.69 1.32 23.81
C GLN A 170 8.61 2.81 23.38
N PHE A 171 9.28 3.17 22.27
CA PHE A 171 9.27 4.52 21.70
C PHE A 171 8.33 4.63 20.51
N GLY A 172 7.55 3.59 20.22
CA GLY A 172 6.64 3.53 19.09
C GLY A 172 7.34 3.37 17.75
N ARG A 173 8.61 2.94 17.70
CA ARG A 173 9.32 2.64 16.44
C ARG A 173 9.13 1.18 16.07
N VAL A 174 8.82 0.91 14.80
CA VAL A 174 8.68 -0.47 14.33
C VAL A 174 10.06 -1.13 14.29
N ASP A 175 10.26 -2.14 15.13
CA ASP A 175 11.53 -2.88 15.24
C ASP A 175 11.37 -4.38 14.96
N THR A 176 10.12 -4.82 14.78
CA THR A 176 9.72 -6.19 14.62
C THR A 176 8.78 -6.31 13.44
N LEU A 177 9.13 -7.18 12.49
CA LEU A 177 8.27 -7.53 11.37
C LEU A 177 8.30 -9.02 11.11
N PHE A 178 7.12 -9.62 11.10
CA PHE A 178 6.91 -10.96 10.61
C PHE A 178 6.18 -10.87 9.28
N ARG A 179 6.56 -11.71 8.32
CA ARG A 179 5.83 -11.83 7.07
C ARG A 179 5.44 -13.26 6.75
N LYS A 180 4.23 -13.42 6.23
CA LYS A 180 3.76 -14.64 5.56
C LYS A 180 3.80 -14.44 4.07
N THR A 181 4.67 -15.17 3.38
CA THR A 181 4.85 -15.06 1.93
C THR A 181 4.68 -16.41 1.27
N MET A 182 4.05 -16.41 0.11
CA MET A 182 4.01 -17.58 -0.77
C MET A 182 5.28 -17.62 -1.64
N LEU A 183 6.01 -18.72 -1.59
CA LEU A 183 7.12 -18.97 -2.51
C LEU A 183 6.88 -20.28 -3.25
N THR A 184 7.21 -20.31 -4.54
CA THR A 184 7.23 -21.56 -5.29
C THR A 184 8.33 -22.48 -4.78
N ALA A 185 8.14 -23.79 -4.90
CA ALA A 185 9.14 -24.78 -4.52
C ALA A 185 10.51 -24.50 -5.15
N ARG A 186 10.54 -24.04 -6.41
CA ARG A 186 11.75 -23.58 -7.10
C ARG A 186 12.43 -22.40 -6.42
N LYS A 187 11.67 -21.33 -6.09
CA LYS A 187 12.21 -20.15 -5.41
C LYS A 187 12.73 -20.50 -4.01
N ALA A 188 11.99 -21.34 -3.28
CA ALA A 188 12.42 -21.83 -1.97
C ALA A 188 13.73 -22.60 -2.08
N HIS A 189 13.88 -23.48 -3.08
CA HIS A 189 15.12 -24.21 -3.31
C HIS A 189 16.31 -23.30 -3.66
N GLN A 190 16.09 -22.23 -4.42
CA GLN A 190 17.16 -21.27 -4.73
C GLN A 190 17.59 -20.46 -3.50
N ARG A 191 16.69 -20.21 -2.55
CA ARG A 191 16.92 -19.33 -1.40
C ARG A 191 17.43 -20.05 -0.15
N PHE A 192 17.05 -21.32 0.04
CA PHE A 192 17.30 -22.08 1.26
C PHE A 192 17.96 -23.43 0.96
N ASN A 193 18.66 -23.97 1.95
CA ASN A 193 19.22 -25.31 1.88
C ASN A 193 18.11 -26.38 2.08
N LYS A 194 18.23 -27.50 1.36
CA LYS A 194 17.24 -28.60 1.33
C LYS A 194 17.13 -29.37 2.65
N ASP A 195 18.16 -29.33 3.49
CA ASP A 195 18.29 -30.20 4.67
C ASP A 195 17.11 -30.09 5.64
N ASN A 196 16.47 -28.92 5.72
CA ASN A 196 15.38 -28.65 6.65
C ASN A 196 14.00 -28.56 5.97
N PHE A 197 13.89 -28.93 4.69
CA PHE A 197 12.62 -28.90 3.97
C PHE A 197 11.69 -30.02 4.42
N THR A 198 10.40 -29.72 4.45
CA THR A 198 9.38 -30.76 4.66
C THR A 198 9.39 -31.75 3.50
N PRO A 199 8.99 -33.02 3.74
CA PRO A 199 8.87 -34.02 2.66
C PRO A 199 7.97 -33.56 1.52
N ALA A 200 6.93 -32.76 1.83
CA ALA A 200 6.03 -32.19 0.84
C ALA A 200 6.71 -31.19 -0.10
N LEU A 201 7.56 -30.32 0.46
CA LEU A 201 8.35 -29.35 -0.30
C LEU A 201 9.39 -30.06 -1.17
N LEU A 202 10.13 -31.03 -0.62
CA LEU A 202 11.13 -31.83 -1.34
C LEU A 202 10.52 -32.55 -2.55
N ASN A 203 9.41 -33.26 -2.36
CA ASN A 203 8.70 -33.95 -3.44
C ASN A 203 8.16 -32.97 -4.51
N SER A 204 7.77 -31.76 -4.09
CA SER A 204 7.28 -30.73 -5.03
C SER A 204 8.39 -30.07 -5.84
N ILE A 205 9.63 -29.97 -5.31
CA ILE A 205 10.77 -29.47 -6.08
C ILE A 205 11.00 -30.32 -7.33
N GLU A 206 10.86 -31.64 -7.23
CA GLU A 206 11.07 -32.56 -8.35
C GLU A 206 9.84 -32.65 -9.27
N LYS A 207 8.63 -32.76 -8.70
CA LYS A 207 7.42 -33.04 -9.50
C LYS A 207 6.69 -31.79 -9.97
N ASN A 208 6.61 -30.76 -9.14
CA ASN A 208 5.80 -29.57 -9.36
C ASN A 208 6.53 -28.31 -8.86
N PRO A 209 7.63 -27.90 -9.50
CA PRO A 209 8.52 -26.83 -9.01
C PRO A 209 7.84 -25.46 -8.88
N TYR A 210 6.70 -25.26 -9.54
CA TYR A 210 5.91 -24.02 -9.49
C TYR A 210 4.79 -24.04 -8.45
N LYS A 211 4.62 -25.14 -7.70
CA LYS A 211 3.66 -25.19 -6.59
C LYS A 211 4.10 -24.24 -5.48
N GLU A 212 3.17 -23.45 -4.96
CA GLU A 212 3.42 -22.49 -3.90
C GLU A 212 3.31 -23.11 -2.50
N PHE A 213 4.16 -22.63 -1.60
CA PHE A 213 4.21 -22.98 -0.19
C PHE A 213 4.30 -21.69 0.63
N GLU A 214 3.65 -21.69 1.80
CA GLU A 214 3.65 -20.54 2.71
C GLU A 214 4.88 -20.61 3.65
N PHE A 215 5.63 -19.52 3.70
CA PHE A 215 6.79 -19.34 4.57
C PHE A 215 6.57 -18.18 5.52
N ILE A 216 7.11 -18.31 6.72
CA ILE A 216 7.21 -17.24 7.71
C ILE A 216 8.64 -16.72 7.70
N HIS A 217 8.81 -15.41 7.56
CA HIS A 217 10.05 -14.73 7.85
C HIS A 217 9.84 -13.78 9.03
N ALA A 218 10.53 -14.04 10.12
CA ALA A 218 10.46 -13.26 11.34
C ALA A 218 11.75 -12.46 11.52
N VAL A 219 11.62 -11.15 11.67
CA VAL A 219 12.71 -10.25 12.05
C VAL A 219 12.31 -9.48 13.31
N TYR A 220 13.15 -9.53 14.33
CA TYR A 220 12.90 -8.96 15.65
C TYR A 220 14.23 -8.71 16.39
N PRO A 221 14.29 -7.78 17.35
CA PRO A 221 15.51 -7.53 18.13
C PRO A 221 15.89 -8.74 18.99
N ARG A 222 17.20 -9.01 19.13
CA ARG A 222 17.73 -10.03 20.04
C ARG A 222 18.00 -9.44 21.43
N GLU A 223 17.52 -10.09 22.47
CA GLU A 223 17.81 -9.70 23.87
C GLU A 223 19.22 -10.09 24.31
N ASP A 224 19.81 -11.12 23.71
CA ASP A 224 21.11 -11.70 24.05
C ASP A 224 22.28 -11.19 23.18
N PHE A 225 22.10 -10.02 22.54
CA PHE A 225 23.11 -9.41 21.68
C PHE A 225 24.42 -9.08 22.41
N ASP A 226 25.53 -9.61 21.90
CA ASP A 226 26.88 -9.39 22.43
C ASP A 226 27.77 -8.67 21.40
N ASP A 227 28.09 -7.41 21.62
CA ASP A 227 28.84 -6.57 20.66
C ASP A 227 30.25 -7.11 20.31
N ARG A 228 30.76 -8.09 21.06
CA ARG A 228 32.08 -8.70 20.85
C ARG A 228 32.08 -9.87 19.87
N LYS A 229 30.92 -10.44 19.50
CA LYS A 229 30.86 -11.61 18.61
C LYS A 229 30.37 -11.22 17.21
N LEU A 230 31.17 -11.58 16.20
CA LEU A 230 30.89 -11.32 14.78
C LEU A 230 29.99 -12.38 14.11
N SER A 231 29.49 -13.38 14.84
CA SER A 231 28.67 -14.44 14.25
C SER A 231 27.34 -13.89 13.71
N VAL A 232 26.88 -14.41 12.57
CA VAL A 232 25.62 -13.99 11.92
C VAL A 232 24.39 -14.14 12.84
N THR A 233 24.44 -15.12 13.76
CA THR A 233 23.40 -15.36 14.77
C THR A 233 23.47 -14.42 15.98
N ASN A 234 24.42 -13.49 16.01
CA ASN A 234 24.63 -12.53 17.11
C ASN A 234 24.53 -11.08 16.61
N LYS A 235 23.83 -10.87 15.50
CA LYS A 235 23.48 -9.54 15.01
C LYS A 235 22.31 -8.96 15.81
N LYS A 236 22.17 -7.63 15.85
CA LYS A 236 21.16 -6.93 16.68
C LYS A 236 19.73 -7.40 16.41
N TYR A 237 19.41 -7.66 15.15
CA TYR A 237 18.12 -8.19 14.73
C TYR A 237 18.27 -9.64 14.28
N ALA A 238 17.45 -10.54 14.80
CA ALA A 238 17.33 -11.90 14.32
C ALA A 238 16.61 -11.92 12.97
N SER A 239 16.96 -12.86 12.09
CA SER A 239 16.23 -13.16 10.86
C SER A 239 16.02 -14.66 10.78
N VAL A 240 14.77 -15.09 10.91
CA VAL A 240 14.41 -16.52 10.99
C VAL A 240 13.41 -16.85 9.90
N TRP A 241 13.76 -17.79 9.05
CA TRP A 241 12.90 -18.35 8.01
C TRP A 241 12.43 -19.74 8.37
N MET A 242 11.13 -20.01 8.21
CA MET A 242 10.57 -21.34 8.38
C MET A 242 9.37 -21.59 7.46
N GLU A 243 9.07 -22.85 7.17
CA GLU A 243 7.78 -23.21 6.56
C GLU A 243 6.65 -23.00 7.58
N SER A 244 5.55 -22.38 7.17
CA SER A 244 4.39 -22.14 8.06
C SER A 244 3.85 -23.44 8.67
N LYS A 245 3.79 -24.50 7.86
CA LYS A 245 3.36 -25.85 8.29
C LYS A 245 4.50 -26.72 8.85
N GLY A 246 5.76 -26.33 8.66
CA GLY A 246 6.92 -27.09 9.14
C GLY A 246 7.22 -26.85 10.62
N THR A 247 8.08 -27.68 11.22
CA THR A 247 8.52 -27.56 12.63
C THR A 247 9.98 -27.13 12.77
N SER A 248 10.67 -26.96 11.65
CA SER A 248 12.11 -26.70 11.61
C SER A 248 12.40 -25.34 11.00
N ILE A 249 13.50 -24.72 11.44
CA ILE A 249 14.03 -23.48 10.88
C ILE A 249 14.78 -23.79 9.59
N LEU A 250 14.45 -23.10 8.52
CA LEU A 250 15.11 -23.23 7.22
C LEU A 250 16.42 -22.47 7.17
N LYS A 251 16.41 -21.23 7.65
CA LYS A 251 17.57 -20.34 7.67
C LYS A 251 17.47 -19.43 8.89
N GLU A 252 18.55 -19.36 9.63
CA GLU A 252 18.74 -18.37 10.69
C GLU A 252 19.89 -17.45 10.29
N SER A 253 19.65 -16.15 10.40
CA SER A 253 20.59 -15.09 10.09
C SER A 253 20.35 -13.92 11.06
N GLY A 254 20.94 -12.77 10.78
CA GLY A 254 20.58 -11.53 11.43
C GLY A 254 21.10 -10.31 10.68
N TYR A 255 20.70 -9.12 11.18
CA TYR A 255 21.01 -7.82 10.60
C TYR A 255 21.53 -6.86 11.69
N ASP A 256 22.48 -6.00 11.32
CA ASP A 256 22.96 -4.94 12.23
C ASP A 256 21.95 -3.80 12.39
N ARG A 257 21.14 -3.57 11.35
CA ARG A 257 20.03 -2.62 11.29
C ARG A 257 18.75 -3.35 10.91
N PHE A 258 17.61 -2.85 11.37
CA PHE A 258 16.32 -3.40 10.96
C PHE A 258 16.14 -3.27 9.43
N PRO A 259 15.86 -4.36 8.69
CA PRO A 259 15.89 -4.40 7.22
C PRO A 259 14.56 -3.99 6.56
N TYR A 260 13.59 -3.53 7.35
CA TYR A 260 12.25 -3.16 6.89
C TYR A 260 12.00 -1.70 7.20
N MET A 261 11.81 -0.91 6.15
CA MET A 261 11.48 0.50 6.26
C MET A 261 9.97 0.61 6.21
N VAL A 262 9.39 1.02 7.34
CA VAL A 262 7.93 1.00 7.56
C VAL A 262 7.43 2.43 7.66
N TRP A 263 6.59 2.82 6.70
CA TRP A 263 5.90 4.10 6.77
C TRP A 263 4.47 3.88 7.28
N ARG A 264 4.16 4.47 8.43
CA ARG A 264 2.80 4.64 8.91
C ARG A 264 2.40 6.09 8.64
N TYR A 265 1.34 6.31 7.88
CA TYR A 265 0.96 7.66 7.42
C TYR A 265 0.56 8.56 8.60
N GLU A 266 -0.28 8.05 9.50
CA GLU A 266 -0.59 8.67 10.79
C GLU A 266 -0.84 7.57 11.82
N VAL A 267 -0.36 7.74 13.05
CA VAL A 267 -0.55 6.78 14.14
C VAL A 267 -1.35 7.42 15.26
N THR A 268 -2.52 6.87 15.56
CA THR A 268 -3.29 7.27 16.75
C THR A 268 -2.66 6.63 17.99
N GLY A 269 -2.53 7.37 19.10
CA GLY A 269 -1.97 6.83 20.34
C GLY A 269 -2.67 5.54 20.77
N ASN A 270 -1.91 4.45 20.88
CA ASN A 270 -2.29 3.05 21.15
C ASN A 270 -2.55 2.15 19.93
N GLU A 271 -2.45 2.64 18.69
CA GLU A 271 -2.57 1.83 17.48
C GLU A 271 -1.19 1.43 16.94
N THR A 272 -0.97 0.13 16.66
CA THR A 272 0.30 -0.34 16.06
C THR A 272 0.39 0.01 14.57
N TYR A 273 -0.74 -0.04 13.87
CA TYR A 273 -0.86 0.24 12.44
C TYR A 273 -1.28 1.69 12.19
N GLY A 274 -0.83 2.24 11.06
CA GLY A 274 -1.18 3.58 10.64
C GLY A 274 -2.56 3.67 9.98
N ARG A 275 -3.18 4.85 10.10
CA ARG A 275 -4.36 5.30 9.34
C ARG A 275 -3.93 6.19 8.19
N SER A 276 -4.84 6.45 7.24
CA SER A 276 -4.52 7.14 5.99
C SER A 276 -5.62 8.11 5.55
N PRO A 277 -5.35 8.95 4.53
CA PRO A 277 -6.39 9.76 3.89
C PRO A 277 -7.52 8.92 3.29
N ALA A 278 -7.24 7.69 2.86
CA ALA A 278 -8.27 6.78 2.36
C ALA A 278 -9.18 6.26 3.48
N SER A 279 -8.64 6.04 4.70
CA SER A 279 -9.50 5.69 5.85
C SER A 279 -10.42 6.84 6.23
N ASP A 280 -9.95 8.09 6.13
CA ASP A 280 -10.77 9.26 6.43
C ASP A 280 -11.85 9.49 5.37
N ALA A 281 -11.50 9.32 4.09
CA ALA A 281 -12.41 9.49 2.96
C ALA A 281 -13.33 8.27 2.69
N LEU A 282 -13.23 7.21 3.49
CA LEU A 282 -13.92 5.93 3.23
C LEU A 282 -15.45 6.08 3.28
N VAL A 283 -15.96 6.90 4.20
CA VAL A 283 -17.40 7.14 4.37
C VAL A 283 -17.97 7.81 3.12
N GLU A 284 -17.25 8.78 2.55
CA GLU A 284 -17.58 9.49 1.33
C GLU A 284 -17.53 8.55 0.13
N ALA A 285 -16.48 7.74 0.01
CA ALA A 285 -16.32 6.78 -1.09
C ALA A 285 -17.44 5.72 -1.12
N LYS A 286 -17.81 5.17 0.04
CA LYS A 286 -18.96 4.26 0.18
C LYS A 286 -20.26 4.96 -0.20
N GLY A 287 -20.49 6.17 0.32
CA GLY A 287 -21.67 6.96 0.00
C GLY A 287 -21.77 7.31 -1.49
N LEU A 288 -20.65 7.64 -2.11
CA LEU A 288 -20.56 7.96 -3.53
C LEU A 288 -20.92 6.75 -4.40
N SER A 289 -20.44 5.55 -4.01
CA SER A 289 -20.77 4.31 -4.69
C SER A 289 -22.27 3.96 -4.59
N VAL A 290 -22.91 4.22 -3.44
CA VAL A 290 -24.36 4.03 -3.25
C VAL A 290 -25.18 5.04 -4.06
N ILE A 291 -24.75 6.30 -4.11
CA ILE A 291 -25.39 7.34 -4.92
C ILE A 291 -25.26 7.00 -6.40
N GLY A 292 -24.07 6.67 -6.88
CA GLY A 292 -23.83 6.27 -8.27
C GLY A 292 -24.69 5.08 -8.68
N LYS A 293 -24.77 4.04 -7.85
CA LYS A 293 -25.67 2.89 -8.10
C LYS A 293 -27.15 3.29 -8.16
N SER A 294 -27.60 4.17 -7.27
CA SER A 294 -28.98 4.68 -7.25
C SER A 294 -29.29 5.53 -8.48
N LEU A 295 -28.34 6.37 -8.91
CA LEU A 295 -28.45 7.21 -10.09
C LEU A 295 -28.49 6.39 -11.38
N LEU A 296 -27.68 5.33 -11.48
CA LEU A 296 -27.72 4.40 -12.61
C LEU A 296 -29.11 3.75 -12.72
N ARG A 297 -29.65 3.23 -11.60
CA ARG A 297 -31.01 2.68 -11.57
C ARG A 297 -32.07 3.72 -11.93
N ALA A 298 -31.94 4.94 -11.42
CA ALA A 298 -32.85 6.02 -11.76
C ALA A 298 -32.79 6.31 -13.26
N ALA A 299 -31.60 6.42 -13.85
CA ALA A 299 -31.41 6.64 -15.29
C ALA A 299 -32.05 5.51 -16.11
N GLU A 300 -31.87 4.25 -15.72
CA GLU A 300 -32.57 3.11 -16.33
C GLU A 300 -34.09 3.27 -16.26
N MET A 301 -34.64 3.64 -15.10
CA MET A 301 -36.08 3.88 -14.92
C MET A 301 -36.58 5.10 -15.71
N SER A 302 -35.73 6.07 -16.04
CA SER A 302 -36.11 7.21 -16.88
C SER A 302 -36.12 6.86 -18.38
N VAL A 303 -35.27 5.92 -18.80
CA VAL A 303 -35.20 5.47 -20.20
C VAL A 303 -36.24 4.39 -20.47
N ASP A 304 -36.41 3.45 -19.54
CA ASP A 304 -37.36 2.33 -19.60
C ASP A 304 -38.16 2.24 -18.29
N PRO A 305 -39.15 3.13 -18.08
CA PRO A 305 -39.95 3.13 -16.87
C PRO A 305 -40.86 1.90 -16.80
N ALA A 306 -41.11 1.45 -15.57
CA ALA A 306 -42.21 0.50 -15.34
C ALA A 306 -43.54 1.11 -15.80
N MET A 307 -44.36 0.33 -16.50
CA MET A 307 -45.63 0.80 -17.07
C MET A 307 -46.82 0.26 -16.27
N ASN A 308 -47.77 1.13 -15.94
CA ASN A 308 -49.07 0.69 -15.44
C ASN A 308 -49.93 0.23 -16.62
N VAL A 309 -50.20 -1.07 -16.69
CA VAL A 309 -51.00 -1.69 -17.75
C VAL A 309 -52.32 -2.21 -17.17
N PRO A 310 -53.49 -1.79 -17.68
CA PRO A 310 -54.78 -2.35 -17.29
C PRO A 310 -54.84 -3.88 -17.52
N THR A 311 -55.50 -4.60 -16.62
CA THR A 311 -55.55 -6.07 -16.64
C THR A 311 -56.08 -6.62 -17.97
N GLU A 312 -57.02 -5.95 -18.62
CA GLU A 312 -57.61 -6.40 -19.89
C GLU A 312 -56.64 -6.28 -21.08
N MET A 313 -55.61 -5.43 -20.97
CA MET A 313 -54.60 -5.22 -22.00
C MET A 313 -53.37 -6.14 -21.83
N LYS A 314 -53.35 -6.98 -20.79
CA LYS A 314 -52.26 -7.92 -20.53
C LYS A 314 -51.96 -8.80 -21.76
N GLY A 315 -50.72 -8.76 -22.23
CA GLY A 315 -50.26 -9.53 -23.40
C GLY A 315 -50.69 -8.96 -24.77
N ARG A 316 -51.40 -7.83 -24.81
CA ARG A 316 -51.85 -7.16 -26.05
C ARG A 316 -51.20 -5.79 -26.28
N VAL A 317 -50.27 -5.40 -25.42
CA VAL A 317 -49.55 -4.12 -25.50
C VAL A 317 -48.26 -4.29 -26.31
N ARG A 318 -47.96 -3.30 -27.16
CA ARG A 318 -46.65 -3.18 -27.81
C ARG A 318 -45.91 -1.97 -27.23
N LEU A 319 -44.83 -2.23 -26.48
CA LEU A 319 -43.90 -1.23 -25.93
C LEU A 319 -42.62 -1.21 -26.78
N VAL A 320 -42.76 -1.01 -28.09
CA VAL A 320 -41.63 -0.91 -29.03
C VAL A 320 -41.72 0.42 -29.78
N PRO A 321 -40.59 0.97 -30.27
CA PRO A 321 -40.62 2.14 -31.15
C PRO A 321 -41.58 1.90 -32.33
N HIS A 322 -42.43 2.89 -32.64
CA HIS A 322 -43.47 2.84 -33.68
C HIS A 322 -44.60 1.81 -33.45
N GLY A 323 -44.72 1.23 -32.26
CA GLY A 323 -45.89 0.41 -31.89
C GLY A 323 -47.16 1.25 -31.76
N MET A 324 -48.25 0.82 -32.39
CA MET A 324 -49.57 1.45 -32.25
C MET A 324 -50.40 0.71 -31.19
N ASN A 325 -50.76 1.41 -30.11
CA ASN A 325 -51.70 0.93 -29.09
C ASN A 325 -53.01 1.72 -29.21
N TYR A 326 -54.14 1.03 -29.40
CA TYR A 326 -55.44 1.64 -29.59
C TYR A 326 -56.13 1.86 -28.23
N VAL A 327 -56.52 3.11 -27.94
CA VAL A 327 -57.23 3.49 -26.71
C VAL A 327 -58.73 3.64 -26.96
N GLY A 328 -59.55 3.16 -26.04
CA GLY A 328 -61.02 3.33 -26.08
C GLY A 328 -61.47 4.70 -25.56
N SER A 329 -62.78 4.92 -25.50
CA SER A 329 -63.40 6.18 -25.03
C SER A 329 -63.23 6.47 -23.54
N ASP A 330 -62.64 5.56 -22.77
CA ASP A 330 -62.43 5.69 -21.32
C ASP A 330 -61.01 6.23 -21.03
N TYR A 331 -60.95 7.49 -20.60
CA TYR A 331 -59.71 8.25 -20.42
C TYR A 331 -58.81 7.71 -19.29
N ASN A 332 -59.36 6.89 -18.39
CA ASN A 332 -58.61 6.26 -17.31
C ASN A 332 -57.93 4.94 -17.72
N ARG A 333 -58.22 4.41 -18.91
CA ARG A 333 -57.67 3.13 -19.42
C ARG A 333 -56.46 3.34 -20.34
N ILE A 334 -55.55 4.20 -19.92
CA ILE A 334 -54.33 4.54 -20.68
C ILE A 334 -53.13 3.95 -19.96
N ILE A 335 -52.24 3.33 -20.72
CA ILE A 335 -50.96 2.84 -20.22
C ILE A 335 -50.08 4.05 -19.93
N LYS A 336 -49.65 4.21 -18.68
CA LYS A 336 -48.82 5.35 -18.25
C LYS A 336 -47.58 4.85 -17.53
N PRO A 337 -46.43 5.51 -17.71
CA PRO A 337 -45.24 5.20 -16.92
C PRO A 337 -45.51 5.48 -15.44
N VAL A 338 -44.93 4.67 -14.57
CA VAL A 338 -44.90 4.93 -13.14
C VAL A 338 -43.89 6.04 -12.90
N THR A 339 -44.39 7.27 -12.83
CA THR A 339 -43.55 8.43 -12.52
C THR A 339 -43.30 8.47 -11.02
N GLN A 340 -42.15 7.98 -10.58
CA GLN A 340 -41.61 8.35 -9.28
C GLN A 340 -41.01 9.75 -9.43
N GLY A 341 -41.25 10.66 -8.50
CA GLY A 341 -40.71 12.04 -8.53
C GLY A 341 -39.19 12.04 -8.30
N ILE A 342 -38.42 11.49 -9.25
CA ILE A 342 -36.97 11.34 -9.15
C ILE A 342 -36.33 12.73 -9.20
N ASN A 343 -35.65 13.10 -8.12
CA ASN A 343 -34.99 14.39 -8.01
C ASN A 343 -33.49 14.26 -8.32
N TYR A 344 -33.15 14.18 -9.62
CA TYR A 344 -31.77 14.09 -10.09
C TYR A 344 -30.87 15.25 -9.64
N PRO A 345 -31.30 16.53 -9.69
CA PRO A 345 -30.42 17.64 -9.33
C PRO A 345 -29.87 17.60 -7.90
N ILE A 346 -30.67 17.16 -6.92
CA ILE A 346 -30.21 17.01 -5.53
C ILE A 346 -29.18 15.89 -5.40
N ALA A 347 -29.35 14.81 -6.17
CA ALA A 347 -28.41 13.70 -6.15
C ALA A 347 -27.04 14.10 -6.73
N LEU A 348 -27.02 14.86 -7.83
CA LEU A 348 -25.79 15.38 -8.44
C LEU A 348 -25.04 16.35 -7.50
N ASP A 349 -25.73 17.31 -6.88
CA ASP A 349 -25.10 18.24 -5.92
C ASP A 349 -24.45 17.50 -4.72
N ARG A 350 -25.10 16.44 -4.23
CA ARG A 350 -24.54 15.60 -3.17
C ARG A 350 -23.35 14.76 -3.64
N GLU A 351 -23.38 14.29 -4.88
CA GLU A 351 -22.31 13.53 -5.51
C GLU A 351 -21.04 14.40 -5.62
N ASP A 352 -21.17 15.61 -6.16
CA ASP A 352 -20.06 16.54 -6.36
C ASP A 352 -19.45 17.00 -5.03
N LYS A 353 -20.28 17.29 -4.00
CA LYS A 353 -19.78 17.60 -2.66
C LYS A 353 -18.97 16.45 -2.05
N LYS A 354 -19.37 15.20 -2.28
CA LYS A 354 -18.63 14.04 -1.80
C LYS A 354 -17.31 13.87 -2.55
N ARG A 355 -17.30 14.07 -3.87
CA ARG A 355 -16.06 14.09 -4.66
C ARG A 355 -15.09 15.14 -4.10
N GLU A 356 -15.56 16.37 -3.89
CA GLU A 356 -14.74 17.46 -3.34
C GLU A 356 -14.14 17.12 -1.96
N ILE A 357 -14.91 16.47 -1.08
CA ILE A 357 -14.40 16.05 0.24
C ILE A 357 -13.30 14.99 0.09
N ILE A 358 -13.48 14.00 -0.79
CA ILE A 358 -12.46 12.98 -1.07
C ILE A 358 -11.18 13.66 -1.57
N GLU A 359 -11.28 14.57 -2.55
CA GLU A 359 -10.13 15.27 -3.11
C GLU A 359 -9.39 16.13 -2.05
N LYS A 360 -10.13 16.70 -1.09
CA LYS A 360 -9.55 17.44 0.05
C LYS A 360 -8.77 16.55 1.00
N HIS A 361 -9.26 15.36 1.34
CA HIS A 361 -8.51 14.41 2.18
C HIS A 361 -7.17 14.03 1.55
N PHE A 362 -7.12 13.87 0.22
CA PHE A 362 -5.87 13.59 -0.50
C PHE A 362 -5.05 14.84 -0.84
N HIS A 363 -5.46 16.02 -0.39
CA HIS A 363 -4.80 17.30 -0.65
C HIS A 363 -4.51 17.55 -2.15
N ILE A 364 -5.41 17.14 -3.04
CA ILE A 364 -5.18 17.20 -4.49
C ILE A 364 -4.91 18.64 -4.95
N ASP A 365 -5.64 19.61 -4.39
CA ASP A 365 -5.47 21.04 -4.67
C ASP A 365 -4.04 21.54 -4.40
N PHE A 366 -3.32 20.94 -3.46
CA PHE A 366 -1.92 21.29 -3.21
C PHE A 366 -1.03 20.81 -4.36
N PHE A 367 -1.15 19.55 -4.75
CA PHE A 367 -0.33 18.99 -5.84
C PHE A 367 -0.64 19.65 -7.19
N LEU A 368 -1.92 19.92 -7.46
CA LEU A 368 -2.33 20.66 -8.67
C LEU A 368 -1.82 22.10 -8.66
N MET A 369 -1.80 22.76 -7.50
CA MET A 369 -1.22 24.09 -7.37
C MET A 369 0.27 24.10 -7.70
N ILE A 370 1.06 23.15 -7.17
CA ILE A 370 2.49 23.05 -7.49
C ILE A 370 2.71 22.79 -8.98
N ALA A 371 1.98 21.83 -9.56
CA ALA A 371 2.11 21.49 -10.98
C ALA A 371 1.76 22.66 -11.92
N ARG A 372 0.78 23.50 -11.55
CA ARG A 372 0.42 24.71 -12.32
C ARG A 372 1.43 25.84 -12.12
N SER A 373 2.00 25.94 -10.92
CA SER A 373 2.95 26.98 -10.53
C SER A 373 4.25 26.93 -11.33
N GLU A 374 4.72 25.74 -11.72
CA GLU A 374 5.89 25.58 -12.60
C GLU A 374 5.73 26.22 -13.98
N ARG A 375 4.49 26.54 -14.42
CA ARG A 375 4.23 27.06 -15.78
C ARG A 375 3.86 28.54 -15.87
N GLN A 376 3.29 29.14 -14.82
CA GLN A 376 2.61 30.45 -14.95
C GLN A 376 2.73 31.41 -13.76
N MET A 377 3.47 31.08 -12.69
CA MET A 377 3.53 31.93 -11.48
C MET A 377 4.92 32.49 -11.19
N THR A 378 4.96 33.65 -10.51
CA THR A 378 6.22 34.24 -10.03
C THR A 378 6.76 33.42 -8.85
N ALA A 379 8.07 33.15 -8.82
CA ALA A 379 8.69 32.26 -7.85
C ALA A 379 8.36 32.58 -6.37
N ARG A 380 8.10 33.86 -6.04
CA ARG A 380 7.76 34.30 -4.69
C ARG A 380 6.35 33.90 -4.24
N GLU A 381 5.36 34.05 -5.11
CA GLU A 381 3.97 33.64 -4.82
C GLU A 381 3.85 32.12 -4.71
N VAL A 382 4.67 31.38 -5.45
CA VAL A 382 4.76 29.92 -5.34
C VAL A 382 5.31 29.52 -3.99
N ILE A 383 6.38 30.16 -3.51
CA ILE A 383 6.98 29.85 -2.20
C ILE A 383 6.02 30.19 -1.06
N GLU A 384 5.34 31.33 -1.10
CA GLU A 384 4.38 31.72 -0.05
C GLU A 384 3.18 30.75 0.01
N LYS A 385 2.56 30.43 -1.14
CA LYS A 385 1.42 29.50 -1.19
C LYS A 385 1.82 28.04 -0.92
N ALA A 386 2.99 27.62 -1.39
CA ALA A 386 3.53 26.31 -1.08
C ALA A 386 3.86 26.20 0.41
N GLY A 387 4.40 27.24 1.05
CA GLY A 387 4.70 27.27 2.48
C GLY A 387 3.46 27.13 3.36
N GLU A 388 2.39 27.89 3.07
CA GLU A 388 1.12 27.79 3.82
C GLU A 388 0.49 26.40 3.71
N LYS A 389 0.44 25.81 2.50
CA LYS A 389 -0.15 24.48 2.30
C LYS A 389 0.79 23.32 2.66
N ALA A 390 2.11 23.48 2.59
CA ALA A 390 3.07 22.47 3.04
C ALA A 390 3.02 22.27 4.56
N THR A 391 2.65 23.33 5.32
CA THR A 391 2.39 23.22 6.76
C THR A 391 1.28 22.20 7.04
N VAL A 392 0.26 22.11 6.17
CA VAL A 392 -0.87 21.18 6.32
C VAL A 392 -0.47 19.73 6.06
N LEU A 393 0.48 19.48 5.15
CA LEU A 393 1.01 18.14 4.88
C LEU A 393 2.13 17.72 5.85
N GLY A 394 2.56 18.62 6.75
CA GLY A 394 3.77 18.46 7.55
C GLY A 394 3.79 17.22 8.45
N ALA A 395 2.64 16.82 9.01
CA ALA A 395 2.54 15.64 9.87
C ALA A 395 2.81 14.34 9.08
N ALA A 396 2.10 14.14 7.97
CA ALA A 396 2.23 12.94 7.13
C ALA A 396 3.58 12.85 6.38
N ILE A 397 4.15 14.00 5.99
CA ILE A 397 5.48 14.07 5.37
C ILE A 397 6.58 13.73 6.37
N GLY A 398 6.41 14.05 7.66
CA GLY A 398 7.42 13.78 8.69
C GLY A 398 7.76 12.29 8.79
N ASP A 399 6.75 11.44 8.89
CA ASP A 399 6.94 9.99 8.98
C ASP A 399 7.44 9.39 7.66
N LEU A 400 7.01 9.93 6.52
CA LEU A 400 7.55 9.53 5.21
C LEU A 400 9.03 9.88 5.08
N THR A 401 9.43 11.05 5.57
CA THR A 401 10.83 11.49 5.56
C THR A 401 11.68 10.59 6.45
N THR A 402 11.14 10.17 7.61
CA THR A 402 11.81 9.21 8.50
C THR A 402 12.04 7.87 7.79
N ALA A 403 11.01 7.29 7.19
CA ALA A 403 11.14 6.06 6.41
C ALA A 403 12.11 6.23 5.22
N SER A 404 12.12 7.40 4.58
CA SER A 404 13.05 7.72 3.47
C SER A 404 14.51 7.76 3.93
N ASN A 405 14.76 8.35 5.11
CA ASN A 405 16.10 8.36 5.71
C ASN A 405 16.55 6.93 6.06
N GLU A 406 15.66 6.10 6.60
CA GLU A 406 15.97 4.68 6.85
C GLU A 406 16.31 3.92 5.55
N ILE A 407 15.62 4.23 4.44
CA ILE A 407 15.95 3.67 3.13
C ILE A 407 17.36 4.08 2.70
N MET A 408 17.72 5.35 2.85
CA MET A 408 19.05 5.86 2.52
C MET A 408 20.13 5.23 3.39
N ASP A 409 19.93 5.21 4.70
CA ASP A 409 20.85 4.61 5.68
C ASP A 409 21.13 3.14 5.33
N TYR A 410 20.06 2.36 5.08
CA TYR A 410 20.22 0.94 4.78
C TYR A 410 20.85 0.71 3.41
N THR A 411 20.61 1.60 2.44
CA THR A 411 21.28 1.57 1.13
C THR A 411 22.76 1.89 1.26
N PHE A 412 23.11 2.91 2.06
CA PHE A 412 24.50 3.25 2.37
C PHE A 412 25.22 2.10 3.07
N ASP A 413 24.58 1.48 4.06
CA ASP A 413 25.14 0.33 4.79
C ASP A 413 25.44 -0.85 3.84
N ILE A 414 24.73 -1.02 2.72
CA ILE A 414 25.01 -2.09 1.75
C ILE A 414 26.11 -1.69 0.75
N GLU A 415 26.05 -0.47 0.20
CA GLU A 415 27.02 -0.01 -0.81
C GLU A 415 28.42 0.22 -0.22
N TYR A 416 28.53 0.44 1.09
CA TYR A 416 29.78 0.74 1.80
C TYR A 416 30.18 -0.30 2.87
N ALA A 417 29.47 -1.43 2.97
CA ALA A 417 29.91 -2.59 3.77
C ALA A 417 31.00 -3.40 3.07
#